data_AF-A0A2V9PVI6-F1
#
_entry.id   AF-A0A2V9PVI6-F1
#
_cell.length_a   1.000
_cell.length_b   1.000
_cell.length_c   1.000
_cell.angle_alpha   90.00
_cell.angle_beta   90.00
_cell.angle_gamma   90.00
#
_symmetry.space_group_name_H-M   'P 1'
#
loop_
_entity.id
_entity.type
_entity.pdbx_description
1 polymer ?
#
loop_
_entity_poly.entity_id
_entity_poly.type
_entity_poly.pdbx_seq_one_letter_code
_entity_poly.pdbx_strand_id
1 'polypeptide(L)'
;MRNPKELTRDEVIHAASRFRWTRKMPKWRVLVQSRELPARPLVLEAAGVPPNDPTNSHQAVAILERLGFETRYAAERHQTQSSQTAEYPGVARFDSIVDAFAAIAAEVPDKDWANVPADLSKNVDRYLYRNKSASGTKR
;
A
#
# COMPACT_ATOMS: atom_id res chain seq x y z
N MET A 1 30.96 -8.23 8.90
CA MET A 1 29.59 -8.29 8.35
C MET A 1 28.70 -7.46 9.26
N ARG A 2 28.00 -6.44 8.74
CA ARG A 2 27.15 -5.55 9.55
C ARG A 2 25.70 -5.99 9.51
N ASN A 3 24.96 -5.70 10.57
CA ASN A 3 23.54 -6.01 10.66
C ASN A 3 22.74 -4.94 9.89
N PRO A 4 21.84 -5.31 8.95
CA PRO A 4 21.01 -4.36 8.21
C PRO A 4 20.21 -3.39 9.08
N LYS A 5 19.93 -3.78 10.33
CA LYS A 5 19.17 -2.96 11.30
C LYS A 5 19.93 -1.77 11.88
N GLU A 6 21.26 -1.75 11.75
CA GLU A 6 22.14 -0.68 12.25
C GLU A 6 22.53 0.32 11.16
N LEU A 7 21.91 0.20 9.98
CA LEU A 7 22.22 1.01 8.82
C LEU A 7 21.81 2.47 9.04
N THR A 8 22.70 3.39 8.68
CA THR A 8 22.44 4.84 8.79
C THR A 8 21.93 5.42 7.47
N ARG A 9 21.30 6.61 7.54
CA ARG A 9 20.77 7.30 6.36
C ARG A 9 21.87 7.66 5.36
N ASP A 10 23.02 8.13 5.84
CA ASP A 10 24.16 8.51 4.99
C ASP A 10 24.76 7.32 4.26
N GLU A 11 24.82 6.15 4.90
CA GLU A 11 25.28 4.92 4.26
C GLU A 11 24.35 4.48 3.12
N VAL A 12 23.03 4.62 3.31
CA VAL A 12 22.05 4.35 2.23
C VAL A 12 22.24 5.32 1.07
N ILE A 13 22.45 6.61 1.33
CA ILE A 13 22.68 7.62 0.29
C ILE A 13 23.99 7.34 -0.45
N HIS A 14 25.05 7.04 0.29
CA HIS A 14 26.35 6.70 -0.27
C HIS A 14 26.28 5.43 -1.14
N ALA A 15 25.61 4.39 -0.65
CA ALA A 15 25.35 3.17 -1.41
C ALA A 15 24.52 3.48 -2.67
N ALA A 16 23.44 4.25 -2.54
CA ALA A 16 22.57 4.64 -3.66
C ALA A 16 23.32 5.35 -4.79
N SER A 17 24.30 6.20 -4.46
CA SER A 17 25.12 6.91 -5.44
C SER A 17 25.94 5.96 -6.33
N ARG A 18 26.43 4.85 -5.76
CA ARG A 18 27.23 3.82 -6.45
C ARG A 18 26.38 2.69 -7.01
N PHE A 19 25.15 2.57 -6.52
CA PHE A 19 24.28 1.45 -6.82
C PHE A 19 23.81 1.48 -8.28
N ARG A 20 24.13 0.40 -9.00
CA ARG A 20 23.73 0.17 -10.39
C ARG A 20 22.85 -1.06 -10.48
N TRP A 21 21.57 -0.86 -10.81
CA TRP A 21 20.63 -1.95 -11.06
C TRP A 21 20.48 -2.20 -12.55
N THR A 22 20.85 -3.40 -13.00
CA THR A 22 20.80 -3.81 -14.42
C THR A 22 19.69 -4.82 -14.71
N ARG A 23 18.94 -5.24 -13.68
CA ARG A 23 17.89 -6.26 -13.78
C ARG A 23 16.49 -5.62 -13.77
N LYS A 24 15.45 -6.45 -13.96
CA LYS A 24 14.06 -6.02 -13.83
C LYS A 24 13.83 -5.39 -12.45
N MET A 25 13.13 -4.26 -12.41
CA MET A 25 12.81 -3.56 -11.17
C MET A 25 11.87 -4.43 -10.31
N PRO A 26 12.20 -4.66 -9.02
CA PRO A 26 11.31 -5.36 -8.10
C PRO A 26 10.11 -4.50 -7.74
N LYS A 27 9.07 -5.13 -7.17
CA LYS A 27 7.84 -4.43 -6.80
C LYS A 27 8.08 -3.33 -5.77
N TRP A 28 8.92 -3.58 -4.77
CA TRP A 28 9.28 -2.58 -3.76
C TRP A 28 10.39 -1.67 -4.25
N ARG A 29 10.09 -0.37 -4.35
CA ARG A 29 10.99 0.70 -4.76
C ARG A 29 11.16 1.71 -3.62
N VAL A 30 12.24 2.46 -3.66
CA VAL A 30 12.53 3.55 -2.73
C VAL A 30 13.05 4.75 -3.49
N LEU A 31 12.62 5.95 -3.08
CA LEU A 31 13.07 7.21 -3.66
C LEU A 31 14.25 7.75 -2.84
N VAL A 32 15.42 7.83 -3.47
CA VAL A 32 16.64 8.40 -2.87
C VAL A 32 17.15 9.48 -3.79
N GLN A 33 17.23 10.73 -3.33
CA GLN A 33 17.71 11.88 -4.12
C GLN A 33 17.03 11.99 -5.50
N SER A 34 15.69 11.89 -5.53
CA SER A 34 14.87 11.92 -6.76
C SER A 34 15.11 10.75 -7.72
N ARG A 35 15.82 9.70 -7.31
CA ARG A 35 16.05 8.48 -8.08
C ARG A 35 15.30 7.30 -7.46
N GLU A 36 14.52 6.60 -8.28
CA GLU A 36 13.89 5.36 -7.85
C GLU A 36 14.88 4.20 -7.91
N LEU A 37 15.04 3.52 -6.78
CA LEU A 37 15.92 2.39 -6.60
C LEU A 37 15.17 1.18 -6.04
N PRO A 38 15.63 -0.05 -6.30
CA PRO A 38 15.05 -1.24 -5.71
C PRO A 38 15.32 -1.30 -4.21
N ALA A 39 14.26 -1.40 -3.39
CA ALA A 39 14.37 -1.27 -1.93
C ALA A 39 15.30 -2.33 -1.30
N ARG A 40 15.00 -3.62 -1.51
CA ARG A 40 15.77 -4.72 -0.91
C ARG A 40 17.22 -4.77 -1.37
N PRO A 41 17.52 -4.77 -2.70
CA PRO A 41 18.91 -4.76 -3.17
C PRO A 41 19.72 -3.56 -2.67
N LEU A 42 19.11 -2.38 -2.55
CA LEU A 42 19.79 -1.22 -2.01
C LEU A 42 20.18 -1.40 -0.54
N VAL A 43 19.26 -1.93 0.29
CA VAL A 43 19.53 -2.19 1.71
C VAL A 43 20.61 -3.26 1.89
N LEU A 44 20.60 -4.32 1.07
CA LEU A 44 21.62 -5.37 1.13
C LEU A 44 23.00 -4.86 0.72
N GLU A 45 23.09 -4.05 -0.34
CA GLU A 45 24.34 -3.42 -0.77
C GLU A 45 24.87 -2.48 0.32
N ALA A 46 24.00 -1.63 0.87
CA ALA A 46 24.36 -0.67 1.91
C ALA A 46 24.83 -1.37 3.20
N ALA A 47 24.21 -2.49 3.57
CA ALA A 47 24.63 -3.30 4.71
C ALA A 47 25.88 -4.17 4.42
N GLY A 48 26.30 -4.30 3.15
CA GLY A 48 27.41 -5.15 2.72
C GLY A 48 27.15 -6.64 2.98
N VAL A 49 25.89 -7.07 2.89
CA VAL A 49 25.45 -8.42 3.24
C VAL A 49 25.18 -9.23 1.97
N PRO A 50 25.55 -10.53 1.94
CA PRO A 50 25.30 -11.38 0.78
C PRO A 50 23.81 -11.43 0.38
N PRO A 51 23.50 -11.65 -0.92
CA PRO A 51 22.14 -11.62 -1.46
C PRO A 51 21.20 -12.71 -0.91
N ASN A 52 21.75 -13.72 -0.21
CA ASN A 52 21.00 -14.80 0.45
C ASN A 52 20.61 -14.48 1.91
N ASP A 53 20.75 -13.24 2.35
CA ASP A 53 20.36 -12.83 3.70
C ASP A 53 18.85 -13.05 3.98
N PRO A 54 18.47 -13.42 5.22
CA PRO A 54 17.06 -13.55 5.63
C PRO A 54 16.26 -12.25 5.54
N THR A 55 16.90 -11.08 5.37
CA THR A 55 16.21 -9.79 5.21
C THR A 55 15.30 -9.83 3.99
N ASN A 56 13.99 -9.89 4.25
CA ASN A 56 12.96 -9.87 3.23
C ASN A 56 12.64 -8.44 2.77
N SER A 57 11.83 -8.31 1.71
CA SER A 57 11.50 -7.00 1.15
C SER A 57 10.74 -6.08 2.11
N HIS A 58 9.90 -6.62 2.99
CA HIS A 58 9.17 -5.83 3.98
C HIS A 58 10.08 -5.31 5.08
N GLN A 59 11.05 -6.11 5.53
CA GLN A 59 12.06 -5.67 6.50
C GLN A 59 12.95 -4.57 5.92
N ALA A 60 13.35 -4.70 4.64
CA ALA A 60 14.09 -3.64 3.96
C ALA A 60 13.28 -2.34 3.86
N VAL A 61 11.98 -2.44 3.54
CA VAL A 61 11.07 -1.28 3.52
C VAL A 61 10.96 -0.64 4.90
N ALA A 62 10.76 -1.42 5.96
CA ALA A 62 10.67 -0.91 7.33
C ALA A 62 11.96 -0.20 7.79
N ILE A 63 13.14 -0.71 7.38
CA ILE A 63 14.43 -0.05 7.65
C ILE A 63 14.49 1.30 6.93
N LEU A 64 14.09 1.36 5.65
CA LEU A 64 14.12 2.58 4.86
C LEU A 64 13.13 3.63 5.36
N GLU A 65 11.92 3.22 5.76
CA GLU A 65 10.90 4.10 6.35
C GLU A 65 11.37 4.66 7.69
N ARG A 66 11.97 3.82 8.55
CA ARG A 66 12.59 4.27 9.81
C ARG A 66 13.68 5.31 9.58
N LEU A 67 14.40 5.22 8.46
CA LEU A 67 15.44 6.19 8.06
C LEU A 67 14.87 7.43 7.33
N GLY A 68 13.54 7.50 7.15
CA GLY A 68 12.85 8.64 6.54
C GLY A 68 12.90 8.67 5.02
N PHE A 69 13.04 7.52 4.35
CA PHE A 69 12.92 7.42 2.90
C PHE A 69 11.50 7.07 2.48
N GLU A 70 11.08 7.63 1.34
CA GLU A 70 9.79 7.29 0.73
C GLU A 70 9.90 5.97 -0.04
N THR A 71 9.14 4.97 0.39
CA THR A 71 9.04 3.65 -0.24
C THR A 71 7.76 3.60 -1.08
N ARG A 72 7.82 2.92 -2.24
CA ARG A 72 6.70 2.78 -3.16
C ARG A 72 6.55 1.33 -3.58
N TYR A 73 5.35 0.80 -3.47
CA TYR A 73 5.00 -0.47 -4.08
C TYR A 73 4.58 -0.24 -5.53
N ALA A 74 5.26 -0.90 -6.47
CA ALA A 74 4.79 -1.07 -7.83
C ALA A 74 3.65 -2.10 -7.80
N ALA A 75 2.47 -1.63 -7.38
CA ALA A 75 1.26 -2.20 -7.91
C ALA A 75 1.32 -2.00 -9.43
N GLU A 76 1.13 -3.08 -10.19
CA GLU A 76 0.57 -2.93 -11.53
C GLU A 76 -0.59 -1.95 -11.40
N ARG A 77 -0.69 -0.99 -12.32
CA ARG A 77 -1.80 -0.04 -12.35
C ARG A 77 -3.13 -0.81 -12.49
N HIS A 78 -3.65 -1.35 -11.40
CA HIS A 78 -4.97 -0.93 -11.01
C HIS A 78 -4.79 0.56 -10.74
N GLN A 79 -5.10 1.35 -11.78
CA GLN A 79 -5.75 2.61 -11.50
C GLN A 79 -6.92 2.25 -10.58
N THR A 80 -6.71 2.33 -9.26
CA THR A 80 -7.76 2.96 -8.50
C THR A 80 -7.78 4.36 -9.05
N GLN A 81 -8.61 4.55 -10.08
CA GLN A 81 -9.24 5.83 -10.31
C GLN A 81 -9.80 6.25 -8.95
N SER A 82 -9.04 7.03 -8.19
CA SER A 82 -9.62 8.17 -7.47
C SER A 82 -9.95 9.25 -8.51
N SER A 83 -10.74 8.82 -9.48
CA SER A 83 -11.53 9.55 -10.46
C SER A 83 -12.79 8.71 -10.63
N GLN A 84 -13.36 8.23 -9.53
CA GLN A 84 -14.79 8.36 -9.38
C GLN A 84 -14.99 9.77 -8.82
N THR A 85 -14.94 10.74 -9.72
CA THR A 85 -16.06 11.67 -9.78
C THR A 85 -17.28 10.80 -10.03
N ALA A 86 -17.76 10.10 -9.00
CA ALA A 86 -19.19 10.04 -8.84
C ALA A 86 -19.53 11.52 -8.78
N GLU A 87 -20.27 11.98 -9.78
CA GLU A 87 -20.96 13.25 -9.70
C GLU A 87 -21.90 13.14 -8.50
N TYR A 88 -21.32 13.28 -7.30
CA TYR A 88 -22.01 13.71 -6.13
C TYR A 88 -22.31 15.17 -6.41
N PRO A 89 -23.58 15.59 -6.43
CA PRO A 89 -23.91 16.99 -6.58
C PRO A 89 -23.30 17.77 -5.42
N GLY A 90 -22.17 18.42 -5.70
CA GLY A 90 -21.47 19.31 -4.77
C GLY A 90 -20.74 18.57 -3.65
N VAL A 91 -19.41 18.72 -3.63
CA VAL A 91 -18.67 18.69 -2.36
C VAL A 91 -19.17 19.90 -1.57
N ALA A 92 -20.27 19.73 -0.84
CA ALA A 92 -20.69 20.72 0.14
C ALA A 92 -19.52 20.90 1.09
N ARG A 93 -19.03 22.14 1.21
CA ARG A 93 -18.05 22.46 2.23
C ARG A 93 -18.79 22.36 3.57
N PHE A 94 -18.46 21.35 4.35
CA PHE A 94 -19.01 21.19 5.69
C PHE A 94 -18.16 22.00 6.66
N ASP A 95 -18.78 22.90 7.40
CA ASP A 95 -18.10 23.72 8.41
C ASP A 95 -17.74 22.92 9.67
N SER A 96 -18.32 21.72 9.83
CA SER A 96 -18.08 20.83 10.97
C SER A 96 -18.15 19.35 10.57
N ILE A 97 -17.33 18.52 11.23
CA ILE A 97 -17.35 17.07 11.10
C ILE A 97 -18.72 16.49 11.51
N VAL A 98 -19.38 17.09 12.51
CA VAL A 98 -20.70 16.65 12.97
C VAL A 98 -21.76 16.85 11.89
N ASP A 99 -21.73 17.99 11.19
CA ASP A 99 -22.65 18.27 10.09
C ASP A 99 -22.38 17.37 8.88
N ALA A 100 -21.10 17.06 8.61
CA ALA A 100 -20.75 16.11 7.57
C ALA A 100 -21.32 14.71 7.86
N PHE A 101 -21.16 14.20 9.09
CA PHE A 101 -21.72 12.90 9.46
C PHE A 101 -23.25 12.90 9.48
N ALA A 102 -23.89 13.99 9.92
CA ALA A 102 -25.34 14.12 9.91
C ALA A 102 -25.91 14.14 8.48
N ALA A 103 -25.26 14.84 7.55
CA ALA A 103 -25.66 14.87 6.14
C ALA A 103 -25.52 13.49 5.49
N ILE A 104 -24.41 12.79 5.74
CA ILE A 104 -24.18 11.43 5.22
C ILE A 104 -25.20 10.45 5.80
N ALA A 105 -25.51 10.53 7.10
CA ALA A 105 -26.50 9.66 7.73
C ALA A 105 -27.92 9.92 7.20
N ALA A 106 -28.26 11.16 6.85
CA ALA A 106 -29.55 11.51 6.26
C ALA A 106 -29.72 10.98 4.82
N GLU A 107 -28.63 10.72 4.12
CA GLU A 107 -28.63 10.25 2.73
C GLU A 107 -28.77 8.71 2.61
N VAL A 108 -28.81 7.98 3.74
CA VAL A 108 -29.03 6.52 3.76
C VAL A 108 -30.45 6.22 4.26
N PRO A 109 -31.41 5.90 3.37
CA PRO A 109 -32.77 5.53 3.75
C PRO A 109 -32.81 4.29 4.67
N ASP A 110 -33.69 4.30 5.68
CA ASP A 110 -33.94 3.13 6.56
C ASP A 110 -34.30 1.85 5.79
N LYS A 111 -34.88 2.00 4.59
CA LYS A 111 -35.23 0.89 3.71
C LYS A 111 -34.01 0.12 3.22
N ASP A 112 -32.86 0.76 3.07
CA ASP A 112 -31.63 0.11 2.61
C ASP A 112 -31.01 -0.75 3.72
N TRP A 113 -31.24 -0.39 4.99
CA TRP A 113 -30.86 -1.22 6.14
C TRP A 113 -31.65 -2.53 6.23
N ALA A 114 -32.86 -2.59 5.69
CA ALA A 114 -33.68 -3.80 5.70
C ALA A 114 -33.09 -4.94 4.84
N ASN A 115 -32.22 -4.62 3.88
CA ASN A 115 -31.56 -5.59 3.02
C ASN A 115 -30.24 -6.11 3.61
N VAL A 116 -29.83 -5.62 4.79
CA VAL A 116 -28.58 -6.05 5.43
C VAL A 116 -28.75 -7.47 5.98
N PRO A 117 -27.89 -8.42 5.59
CA PRO A 117 -27.94 -9.78 6.13
C PRO A 117 -27.74 -9.79 7.64
N ALA A 118 -28.60 -10.52 8.36
CA ALA A 118 -28.51 -10.64 9.82
C ALA A 118 -27.20 -11.29 10.31
N ASP A 119 -26.49 -12.00 9.44
CA ASP A 119 -25.19 -12.62 9.73
C ASP A 119 -23.98 -11.77 9.28
N LEU A 120 -24.19 -10.55 8.80
CA LEU A 120 -23.12 -9.66 8.31
C LEU A 120 -21.99 -9.53 9.35
N SER A 121 -22.34 -9.28 10.62
CA SER A 121 -21.35 -9.12 11.70
C SER A 121 -20.52 -10.38 11.95
N LYS A 122 -21.10 -11.55 11.69
CA LYS A 122 -20.44 -12.85 11.90
C LYS A 122 -19.62 -13.27 10.67
N ASN A 123 -20.01 -12.81 9.49
CA ASN A 123 -19.46 -13.23 8.20
C ASN A 123 -18.98 -12.05 7.35
N VAL A 124 -18.41 -11.02 7.97
CA VAL A 124 -17.89 -9.82 7.28
C VAL A 124 -16.95 -10.23 6.13
N ASP A 125 -16.08 -11.20 6.38
CA ASP A 125 -15.12 -11.72 5.40
C ASP A 125 -15.81 -12.26 4.13
N ARG A 126 -16.93 -12.96 4.30
CA ARG A 126 -17.73 -13.51 3.20
C ARG A 126 -18.36 -12.41 2.32
N TYR A 127 -18.73 -11.27 2.90
CA TYR A 127 -19.37 -10.20 2.13
C TYR A 127 -18.35 -9.23 1.53
N LEU A 128 -17.21 -9.02 2.19
CA LEU A 128 -16.16 -8.14 1.68
C LEU A 128 -15.22 -8.85 0.69
N TYR A 129 -14.97 -10.15 0.84
CA TYR A 129 -13.93 -10.85 0.08
C TYR A 129 -14.41 -12.04 -0.75
N ARG A 130 -15.71 -12.35 -0.82
CA ARG A 130 -16.22 -13.40 -1.73
C ARG A 130 -16.20 -12.92 -3.18
N ASN A 131 -15.03 -13.00 -3.78
CA ASN A 131 -14.82 -12.89 -5.21
C ASN A 131 -15.28 -14.19 -5.90
N LYS A 132 -15.97 -14.05 -7.04
CA LYS A 132 -16.65 -15.15 -7.75
C LYS A 132 -15.67 -16.27 -8.15
N SER A 133 -15.85 -17.46 -7.57
CA SER A 133 -15.35 -18.71 -8.15
C SER A 133 -16.33 -19.85 -7.87
N ALA A 134 -17.44 -19.90 -8.61
CA ALA A 134 -18.25 -21.10 -8.86
C ALA A 134 -19.40 -20.81 -9.84
N SER A 135 -19.09 -20.43 -11.09
CA SER A 135 -19.96 -20.79 -12.22
C SER A 135 -19.44 -22.10 -12.80
N GLY A 136 -19.62 -23.18 -12.04
CA GLY A 136 -19.37 -24.54 -12.48
C GLY A 136 -20.67 -25.15 -12.97
N THR A 137 -21.01 -24.92 -14.24
CA THR A 137 -21.98 -25.75 -14.96
C THR A 137 -21.48 -27.19 -14.97
N LYS A 138 -22.18 -28.09 -14.29
CA LYS A 138 -22.22 -29.51 -14.65
C LYS A 138 -23.64 -30.03 -14.49
N ARG A 139 -24.23 -30.30 -15.67
CA ARG A 139 -25.31 -31.21 -16.04
C ARG A 139 -26.31 -31.63 -14.99
#